data_AF-A0A2N1S3T4-F1
#
_entry.id   AF-A0A2N1S3T4-F1
#
_cell.length_a   1.000
_cell.length_b   1.000
_cell.length_c   1.000
_cell.angle_alpha   90.00
_cell.angle_beta   90.00
_cell.angle_gamma   90.00
#
_symmetry.space_group_name_H-M   'P 1'
#
loop_
_entity.id
_entity.type
_entity.pdbx_description
1 polymer ?
#
loop_
_entity_poly.entity_id
_entity_poly.type
_entity_poly.pdbx_seq_one_letter_code
_entity_poly.pdbx_strand_id
1 'polypeptide(L)'
;MKMNRLLQDIYRILLILSVVLVLWMILNEFTQYDAIGFTGLWYELDLRIEGSFASWLESMGMFLCFLPAYAIVRIDTDKRLSRLSKLFFQVLAGAAVFLAADEMLGIHERIGEKIGNATNLGTGTFLEGFAWVLIYGPIALFGLVLFVYALRDTLQHFIPSRRAKLMHIVLIIAVGIGTILVLEMGEAYLYNILRIRSSLMTMVEESAELVVICGYFKLMHAMYNGMEAMAGVPA
;
A
#
# COMPACT_ATOMS: atom_id res chain seq x y z
N MET A 1 -15.74 7.65 20.02
CA MET A 1 -16.04 6.26 20.50
C MET A 1 -16.39 5.19 19.45
N LYS A 2 -17.53 5.22 18.73
CA LYS A 2 -17.93 4.08 17.84
C LYS A 2 -17.01 3.88 16.63
N MET A 3 -16.58 4.96 15.97
CA MET A 3 -15.70 4.90 14.78
C MET A 3 -14.29 4.43 15.13
N ASN A 4 -13.69 4.94 16.21
CA ASN A 4 -12.35 4.54 16.63
C ASN A 4 -12.27 3.02 16.93
N ARG A 5 -13.28 2.46 17.61
CA ARG A 5 -13.35 1.01 17.86
C ARG A 5 -13.46 0.22 16.55
N LEU A 6 -14.34 0.65 15.63
CA LEU A 6 -14.48 0.02 14.32
C LEU A 6 -13.15 0.01 13.54
N LEU A 7 -12.47 1.15 13.44
CA LEU A 7 -11.16 1.23 12.77
C LEU A 7 -10.11 0.35 13.44
N GLN A 8 -10.11 0.27 14.77
CA GLN A 8 -9.19 -0.59 15.52
C GLN A 8 -9.46 -2.08 15.29
N ASP A 9 -10.73 -2.48 15.16
CA ASP A 9 -11.10 -3.87 14.87
C ASP A 9 -10.81 -4.24 13.42
N ILE A 10 -11.06 -3.33 12.46
CA ILE A 10 -10.66 -3.49 11.06
C ILE A 10 -9.13 -3.66 10.98
N TYR A 11 -8.35 -2.82 11.65
CA TYR A 11 -6.89 -2.95 11.67
C TYR A 11 -6.43 -4.32 12.20
N ARG A 12 -7.08 -4.85 13.24
CA ARG A 12 -6.75 -6.19 13.76
C ARG A 12 -7.03 -7.28 12.74
N ILE A 13 -8.17 -7.20 12.05
CA ILE A 13 -8.53 -8.14 10.99
C ILE A 13 -7.51 -8.06 9.85
N LEU A 14 -7.18 -6.85 9.38
CA LEU A 14 -6.14 -6.65 8.36
C LEU A 14 -4.82 -7.26 8.76
N LEU A 15 -4.34 -7.01 9.98
CA LEU A 15 -3.08 -7.56 10.47
C LEU A 15 -3.09 -9.09 10.52
N ILE A 16 -4.19 -9.69 10.99
CA ILE A 16 -4.34 -11.15 11.02
C ILE A 16 -4.32 -11.72 9.60
N LEU A 17 -5.09 -11.11 8.68
CA LEU A 17 -5.14 -11.54 7.28
C LEU A 17 -3.77 -11.43 6.62
N SER A 18 -3.06 -10.31 6.79
CA SER A 18 -1.70 -10.14 6.26
C SER A 18 -0.76 -11.22 6.77
N VAL A 19 -0.77 -11.52 8.08
CA VAL A 19 0.06 -12.59 8.63
C VAL A 19 -0.32 -13.95 8.03
N VAL A 20 -1.61 -14.25 7.90
CA VAL A 20 -2.08 -15.51 7.30
C VAL A 20 -1.64 -15.64 5.84
N LEU A 21 -1.77 -14.57 5.05
CA LEU A 21 -1.34 -14.57 3.63
C LEU A 21 0.16 -14.84 3.50
N VAL A 22 0.99 -14.20 4.33
CA VAL A 22 2.44 -14.47 4.35
C VAL A 22 2.74 -15.94 4.71
N LEU A 23 2.08 -16.47 5.74
CA LEU A 23 2.26 -17.88 6.11
C LEU A 23 1.81 -18.83 5.00
N TRP A 24 0.76 -18.48 4.24
CA TRP A 24 0.32 -19.26 3.08
C TRP A 24 1.28 -19.21 1.91
N MET A 25 1.83 -18.05 1.56
CA MET A 25 2.89 -17.99 0.54
C MET A 25 4.07 -18.88 0.90
N ILE A 26 4.52 -18.82 2.16
CA ILE A 26 5.60 -19.67 2.67
C ILE A 26 5.24 -21.15 2.54
N LEU A 27 4.03 -21.54 3.00
CA LEU A 27 3.63 -22.94 2.91
C LEU A 27 3.56 -23.40 1.45
N ASN A 28 2.92 -22.62 0.58
CA ASN A 28 2.77 -22.94 -0.84
C ASN A 28 4.12 -23.12 -1.53
N GLU A 29 5.12 -22.30 -1.19
CA GLU A 29 6.49 -22.49 -1.68
C GLU A 29 7.08 -23.84 -1.23
N PHE A 30 6.93 -24.22 0.04
CA PHE A 30 7.51 -25.47 0.54
C PHE A 30 6.76 -26.73 0.09
N THR A 31 5.45 -26.65 -0.09
CA THR A 31 4.62 -27.81 -0.43
C THR A 31 4.28 -27.92 -1.90
N GLN A 32 4.66 -26.93 -2.72
CA GLN A 32 4.34 -26.88 -4.15
C GLN A 32 2.83 -27.08 -4.40
N TYR A 33 2.01 -26.42 -3.57
CA TYR A 33 0.54 -26.52 -3.59
C TYR A 33 -0.07 -27.91 -3.30
N ASP A 34 0.71 -28.87 -2.81
CA ASP A 34 0.22 -30.23 -2.46
C ASP A 34 -0.05 -30.40 -0.94
N ALA A 35 -0.08 -29.29 -0.19
CA ALA A 35 -0.30 -29.33 1.25
C ALA A 35 -1.60 -30.06 1.63
N ILE A 36 -1.54 -30.87 2.68
CA ILE A 36 -2.73 -31.46 3.33
C ILE A 36 -3.52 -32.38 2.37
N GLY A 37 -2.90 -32.88 1.30
CA GLY A 37 -3.50 -33.87 0.39
C GLY A 37 -4.64 -33.33 -0.48
N PHE A 38 -4.84 -32.01 -0.50
CA PHE A 38 -5.74 -31.30 -1.38
C PHE A 38 -4.88 -30.51 -2.37
N THR A 39 -5.14 -30.58 -3.67
CA THR A 39 -4.27 -29.94 -4.69
C THR A 39 -4.98 -28.84 -5.49
N GLY A 40 -6.28 -28.64 -5.25
CA GLY A 40 -7.14 -27.93 -6.21
C GLY A 40 -7.28 -26.43 -6.02
N LEU A 41 -7.01 -25.86 -4.83
CA LEU A 41 -7.27 -24.43 -4.56
C LEU A 41 -6.16 -23.73 -3.75
N TRP A 42 -5.04 -24.39 -3.44
CA TRP A 42 -3.98 -23.74 -2.66
C TRP A 42 -3.30 -22.59 -3.41
N TYR A 43 -3.26 -22.67 -4.74
CA TYR A 43 -2.75 -21.59 -5.58
C TYR A 43 -3.64 -20.32 -5.50
N GLU A 44 -4.93 -20.45 -5.22
CA GLU A 44 -5.82 -19.29 -5.01
C GLU A 44 -5.47 -18.52 -3.72
N LEU A 45 -4.75 -19.17 -2.80
CA LEU A 45 -4.29 -18.57 -1.55
C LEU A 45 -2.83 -18.10 -1.63
N ASP A 46 -2.26 -18.03 -2.83
CA ASP A 46 -0.92 -17.55 -3.07
C ASP A 46 -0.94 -16.11 -3.60
N LEU A 47 -0.43 -15.19 -2.79
CA LEU A 47 -0.46 -13.77 -3.12
C LEU A 47 0.40 -13.44 -4.35
N ARG A 48 1.46 -14.22 -4.58
CA ARG A 48 2.38 -14.10 -5.73
C ARG A 48 1.72 -14.37 -7.08
N ILE A 49 0.48 -14.86 -7.07
CA ILE A 49 -0.31 -15.13 -8.27
C ILE A 49 -1.32 -14.00 -8.40
N GLU A 50 -1.09 -13.12 -9.38
CA GLU A 50 -2.04 -12.08 -9.75
C GLU A 50 -3.41 -12.66 -10.13
N GLY A 51 -4.46 -11.99 -9.69
CA GLY A 51 -5.85 -12.40 -9.93
C GLY A 51 -6.34 -13.57 -9.08
N SER A 52 -5.54 -14.03 -8.10
CA SER A 52 -5.94 -15.05 -7.12
C SER A 52 -6.91 -14.49 -6.07
N PHE A 53 -7.52 -15.39 -5.30
CA PHE A 53 -8.28 -14.97 -4.10
C PHE A 53 -7.41 -14.24 -3.07
N ALA A 54 -6.13 -14.58 -2.94
CA ALA A 54 -5.18 -13.88 -2.08
C ALA A 54 -4.93 -12.44 -2.53
N SER A 55 -4.65 -12.21 -3.82
CA SER A 55 -4.47 -10.84 -4.35
C SER A 55 -5.77 -10.03 -4.27
N TRP A 56 -6.93 -10.69 -4.35
CA TRP A 56 -8.21 -10.05 -4.08
C TRP A 56 -8.34 -9.58 -2.63
N LEU A 57 -7.94 -10.41 -1.66
CA LEU A 57 -7.95 -10.04 -0.24
C LEU A 57 -7.02 -8.87 0.06
N GLU A 58 -5.84 -8.84 -0.54
CA GLU A 58 -4.91 -7.72 -0.43
C GLU A 58 -5.52 -6.43 -0.99
N SER A 59 -6.07 -6.48 -2.19
CA SER A 59 -6.77 -5.34 -2.81
C SER A 59 -7.92 -4.83 -1.92
N MET A 60 -8.66 -5.71 -1.26
CA MET A 60 -9.66 -5.32 -0.27
C MET A 60 -9.04 -4.67 0.97
N GLY A 61 -7.87 -5.14 1.40
CA GLY A 61 -7.09 -4.49 2.46
C GLY A 61 -6.66 -3.07 2.10
N MET A 62 -6.17 -2.89 0.87
CA MET A 62 -5.84 -1.57 0.33
C MET A 62 -7.08 -0.70 0.19
N PHE A 63 -8.21 -1.25 -0.25
CA PHE A 63 -9.47 -0.52 -0.28
C PHE A 63 -9.86 -0.01 1.11
N LEU A 64 -9.81 -0.87 2.14
CA LEU A 64 -10.17 -0.49 3.51
C LEU A 64 -9.32 0.66 4.07
N CYS A 65 -8.13 0.90 3.53
CA CYS A 65 -7.31 2.06 3.87
C CYS A 65 -7.96 3.41 3.52
N PHE A 66 -8.99 3.44 2.67
CA PHE A 66 -9.79 4.64 2.42
C PHE A 66 -10.48 5.14 3.70
N LEU A 67 -10.92 4.24 4.58
CA LEU A 67 -11.77 4.56 5.73
C LEU A 67 -11.13 5.58 6.71
N PRO A 68 -9.92 5.34 7.25
CA PRO A 68 -9.30 6.29 8.17
C PRO A 68 -8.93 7.62 7.48
N ALA A 69 -8.51 7.60 6.20
CA ALA A 69 -8.23 8.82 5.44
C ALA A 69 -9.51 9.66 5.23
N TYR A 70 -10.61 9.01 4.83
CA TYR A 70 -11.92 9.66 4.70
C TYR A 70 -12.43 10.18 6.05
N ALA A 71 -12.22 9.43 7.14
CA ALA A 71 -12.60 9.87 8.47
C ALA A 71 -11.89 11.18 8.86
N ILE A 72 -10.59 11.34 8.54
CA ILE A 72 -9.84 12.59 8.75
C ILE A 72 -10.48 13.75 7.97
N VAL A 73 -10.84 13.53 6.69
CA VAL A 73 -11.49 14.55 5.84
C VAL A 73 -12.82 15.02 6.44
N ARG A 74 -13.54 14.14 7.14
CA ARG A 74 -14.85 14.43 7.74
C ARG A 74 -14.80 15.09 9.12
N ILE A 75 -13.64 15.15 9.78
CA ILE A 75 -13.51 15.90 11.04
C ILE A 75 -13.56 17.41 10.71
N ASP A 76 -14.37 18.15 11.46
CA ASP A 76 -14.35 19.62 11.44
C ASP A 76 -13.00 20.13 11.98
N THR A 77 -12.05 20.27 11.06
CA THR A 77 -10.67 20.71 11.29
C THR A 77 -10.42 22.07 10.62
N ASP A 78 -11.47 22.81 10.27
CA ASP A 78 -11.42 24.10 9.54
C ASP A 78 -10.50 25.14 10.19
N LYS A 79 -10.24 25.01 11.49
CA LYS A 79 -9.33 25.89 12.23
C LYS A 79 -7.93 25.32 12.49
N ARG A 80 -7.62 24.09 12.06
CA ARG A 80 -6.43 23.36 12.52
C ARG A 80 -5.55 22.76 11.44
N LEU A 81 -6.11 22.37 10.29
CA LEU A 81 -5.32 21.93 9.15
C LEU A 81 -5.31 23.00 8.05
N SER A 82 -4.17 23.12 7.37
CA SER A 82 -4.11 23.91 6.15
C SER A 82 -4.99 23.29 5.06
N ARG A 83 -5.45 24.12 4.12
CA ARG A 83 -6.26 23.67 2.96
C ARG A 83 -5.53 22.61 2.13
N LEU A 84 -4.21 22.73 2.01
CA LEU A 84 -3.39 21.80 1.25
C LEU A 84 -3.32 20.41 1.93
N SER A 85 -3.19 20.35 3.26
CA SER A 85 -3.24 19.08 4.00
C SER A 85 -4.59 18.40 3.86
N LYS A 86 -5.68 19.16 3.87
CA LYS A 86 -7.04 18.61 3.65
C LYS A 86 -7.20 18.04 2.25
N LEU A 87 -6.76 18.80 1.24
CA LEU A 87 -6.76 18.33 -0.15
C LEU A 87 -5.94 17.05 -0.26
N PHE A 88 -4.78 16.98 0.39
CA PHE A 88 -3.96 15.77 0.42
C PHE A 88 -4.70 14.56 0.99
N PHE A 89 -5.41 14.68 2.13
CA PHE A 89 -6.21 13.56 2.66
C PHE A 89 -7.39 13.17 1.75
N GLN A 90 -7.99 14.13 1.05
CA GLN A 90 -9.03 13.85 0.04
C GLN A 90 -8.46 13.07 -1.14
N VAL A 91 -7.30 13.51 -1.65
CA VAL A 91 -6.57 12.81 -2.71
C VAL A 91 -6.16 11.42 -2.26
N LEU A 92 -5.64 11.26 -1.03
CA LEU A 92 -5.29 9.95 -0.47
C LEU A 92 -6.49 9.00 -0.36
N ALA A 93 -7.65 9.51 0.07
CA ALA A 93 -8.85 8.69 0.15
C ALA A 93 -9.27 8.18 -1.24
N GLY A 94 -9.17 9.03 -2.27
CA GLY A 94 -9.39 8.61 -3.66
C GLY A 94 -8.30 7.67 -4.17
N ALA A 95 -7.03 7.94 -3.84
CA ALA A 95 -5.89 7.13 -4.24
C ALA A 95 -5.96 5.72 -3.65
N ALA A 96 -6.38 5.55 -2.41
CA ALA A 96 -6.56 4.22 -1.82
C ALA A 96 -7.59 3.37 -2.59
N VAL A 97 -8.69 3.99 -3.05
CA VAL A 97 -9.69 3.32 -3.89
C VAL A 97 -9.14 3.00 -5.28
N PHE A 98 -8.39 3.94 -5.87
CA PHE A 98 -7.75 3.74 -7.17
C PHE A 98 -6.71 2.61 -7.12
N LEU A 99 -5.80 2.65 -6.16
CA LEU A 99 -4.74 1.64 -5.99
C LEU A 99 -5.33 0.26 -5.72
N ALA A 100 -6.38 0.16 -4.90
CA ALA A 100 -7.08 -1.11 -4.72
C ALA A 100 -7.68 -1.68 -6.01
N ALA A 101 -8.12 -0.83 -6.94
CA ALA A 101 -8.59 -1.26 -8.27
C ALA A 101 -7.44 -1.54 -9.23
N ASP A 102 -6.32 -0.82 -9.08
CA ASP A 102 -5.08 -0.99 -9.83
C ASP A 102 -4.50 -2.39 -9.57
N GLU A 103 -4.28 -2.74 -8.30
CA GLU A 103 -3.76 -4.06 -7.89
C GLU A 103 -4.66 -5.21 -8.36
N MET A 104 -5.97 -5.03 -8.32
CA MET A 104 -6.92 -6.05 -8.78
C MET A 104 -6.85 -6.31 -10.29
N LEU A 105 -6.58 -5.27 -11.08
CA LEU A 105 -6.82 -5.28 -12.54
C LEU A 105 -5.56 -5.07 -13.37
N GLY A 106 -4.40 -4.83 -12.75
CA GLY A 106 -3.16 -4.45 -13.42
C GLY A 106 -3.35 -3.19 -14.28
N ILE A 107 -3.98 -2.14 -13.74
CA ILE A 107 -4.33 -0.95 -14.55
C ILE A 107 -3.05 -0.24 -15.01
N HIS A 108 -2.07 -0.10 -14.12
CA HIS A 108 -0.79 0.53 -14.40
C HIS A 108 -0.04 -0.21 -15.51
N GLU A 109 -0.03 -1.53 -15.51
CA GLU A 109 0.59 -2.34 -16.57
C GLU A 109 -0.04 -2.05 -17.93
N ARG A 110 -1.38 -2.07 -18.01
CA ARG A 110 -2.12 -1.77 -19.25
C ARG A 110 -1.89 -0.34 -19.75
N ILE A 111 -1.75 0.61 -18.83
CA ILE A 111 -1.39 2.00 -19.16
C ILE A 111 0.04 2.04 -19.72
N GLY A 112 0.97 1.36 -19.06
CA GLY A 112 2.36 1.22 -19.48
C GLY A 112 2.48 0.62 -20.88
N GLU A 113 1.80 -0.50 -21.14
CA GLU A 113 1.79 -1.17 -22.44
C GLU A 113 1.26 -0.25 -23.54
N LYS A 114 0.10 0.38 -23.33
CA LYS A 114 -0.50 1.28 -24.33
C LYS A 114 0.38 2.48 -24.64
N ILE A 115 0.97 3.10 -23.63
CA ILE A 115 1.85 4.27 -23.83
C ILE A 115 3.18 3.84 -24.44
N GLY A 116 3.76 2.73 -23.98
CA GLY A 116 4.96 2.13 -24.56
C GLY A 116 4.78 1.88 -26.06
N ASN A 117 3.67 1.24 -26.46
CA ASN A 117 3.36 0.97 -27.87
C ASN A 117 3.13 2.25 -28.70
N ALA A 118 2.57 3.30 -28.09
CA ALA A 118 2.28 4.56 -28.80
C ALA A 118 3.49 5.49 -28.93
N THR A 119 4.44 5.43 -27.98
CA THR A 119 5.52 6.43 -27.84
C THR A 119 6.92 5.84 -27.92
N ASN A 120 7.06 4.51 -27.96
CA ASN A 120 8.30 3.76 -27.77
C ASN A 120 9.00 4.10 -26.44
N LEU A 121 8.22 4.50 -25.43
CA LEU A 121 8.73 4.78 -24.10
C LEU A 121 9.26 3.49 -23.45
N GLY A 122 10.53 3.52 -23.04
CA GLY A 122 11.19 2.37 -22.39
C GLY A 122 11.74 1.32 -23.35
N THR A 123 11.49 1.41 -24.66
CA THR A 123 12.02 0.47 -25.66
C THR A 123 13.55 0.45 -25.65
N GLY A 124 14.14 -0.76 -25.63
CA GLY A 124 15.60 -0.92 -25.62
C GLY A 124 16.26 -0.62 -24.27
N THR A 125 15.47 -0.44 -23.21
CA THR A 125 15.95 -0.30 -21.83
C THR A 125 15.58 -1.53 -21.01
N PHE A 126 16.13 -1.68 -19.80
CA PHE A 126 15.72 -2.75 -18.88
C PHE A 126 14.27 -2.59 -18.38
N LEU A 127 13.65 -1.43 -18.62
CA LEU A 127 12.25 -1.11 -18.31
C LEU A 127 11.30 -1.42 -19.47
N GLU A 128 11.76 -2.12 -20.52
CA GLU A 128 10.88 -2.60 -21.57
C GLU A 128 9.85 -3.57 -20.97
N GLY A 129 8.55 -3.29 -21.18
CA GLY A 129 7.44 -3.94 -20.46
C GLY A 129 7.01 -3.24 -19.16
N PHE A 130 7.83 -2.35 -18.61
CA PHE A 130 7.59 -1.63 -17.34
C PHE A 130 7.51 -0.10 -17.56
N ALA A 131 7.05 0.34 -18.73
CA ALA A 131 6.96 1.76 -19.08
C ALA A 131 6.05 2.57 -18.14
N TRP A 132 5.15 1.90 -17.42
CA TRP A 132 4.29 2.50 -16.40
C TRP A 132 5.10 3.17 -15.28
N VAL A 133 6.27 2.65 -14.92
CA VAL A 133 7.17 3.24 -13.91
C VAL A 133 7.57 4.67 -14.28
N LEU A 134 7.80 4.93 -15.57
CA LEU A 134 8.19 6.25 -16.08
C LEU A 134 7.02 7.27 -16.04
N ILE A 135 5.78 6.78 -15.95
CA ILE A 135 4.58 7.60 -15.86
C ILE A 135 4.19 7.83 -14.39
N TYR A 136 4.19 6.75 -13.61
CA TYR A 136 3.77 6.76 -12.22
C TYR A 136 4.85 7.35 -11.30
N GLY A 137 6.13 7.24 -11.66
CA GLY A 137 7.25 7.83 -10.90
C GLY A 137 7.10 9.33 -10.63
N PRO A 138 6.86 10.18 -11.65
CA PRO A 138 6.58 11.60 -11.45
C PRO A 138 5.35 11.88 -10.57
N ILE A 139 4.28 11.08 -10.71
CA ILE A 139 3.05 11.21 -9.92
C ILE A 139 3.35 10.87 -8.45
N ALA A 140 4.07 9.77 -8.21
CA ALA A 140 4.50 9.34 -6.88
C ALA A 140 5.41 10.38 -6.22
N LEU A 141 6.33 10.99 -6.97
CA LEU A 141 7.20 12.06 -6.46
C LEU A 141 6.40 13.30 -6.04
N PHE A 142 5.43 13.72 -6.86
CA PHE A 142 4.53 14.81 -6.50
C PHE A 142 3.70 14.47 -5.25
N GLY A 143 3.16 13.24 -5.18
CA GLY A 143 2.47 12.73 -4.01
C GLY A 143 3.33 12.74 -2.74
N LEU A 144 4.61 12.37 -2.85
CA LEU A 144 5.57 12.39 -1.75
C LEU A 144 5.80 13.80 -1.21
N VAL A 145 5.94 14.80 -2.08
CA VAL A 145 6.09 16.21 -1.68
C VAL A 145 4.85 16.67 -0.90
N LEU A 146 3.65 16.35 -1.41
CA LEU A 146 2.41 16.67 -0.70
C LEU A 146 2.29 15.93 0.63
N PHE A 147 2.72 14.67 0.69
CA PHE A 147 2.74 13.89 1.92
C PHE A 147 3.65 14.51 2.97
N VAL A 148 4.88 14.88 2.62
CA VAL A 148 5.82 15.54 3.56
C VAL A 148 5.23 16.84 4.09
N TYR A 149 4.60 17.63 3.22
CA TYR A 149 3.94 18.87 3.62
C TYR A 149 2.78 18.60 4.60
N ALA A 150 1.86 17.70 4.24
CA ALA A 150 0.70 17.37 5.05
C ALA A 150 1.09 16.71 6.39
N LEU A 151 2.12 15.86 6.36
CA LEU A 151 2.68 15.23 7.55
C LEU A 151 3.27 16.27 8.50
N ARG A 152 4.08 17.21 7.99
CA ARG A 152 4.64 18.31 8.78
C ARG A 152 3.54 19.17 9.43
N ASP A 153 2.56 19.58 8.62
CA ASP A 153 1.43 20.39 9.07
C ASP A 153 0.55 19.64 10.10
N THR A 154 0.45 18.32 9.99
CA THR A 154 -0.30 17.53 10.97
C THR A 154 0.50 17.30 12.25
N LEU A 155 1.77 16.89 12.14
CA LEU A 155 2.63 16.52 13.27
C LEU A 155 2.88 17.68 14.24
N GLN A 156 2.90 18.93 13.79
CA GLN A 156 3.10 20.09 14.66
C GLN A 156 2.06 20.20 15.80
N HIS A 157 0.93 19.51 15.66
CA HIS A 157 -0.14 19.51 16.64
C HIS A 157 -0.07 18.39 17.69
N PHE A 158 0.85 17.44 17.51
CA PHE A 158 1.01 16.32 18.43
C PHE A 158 2.08 16.60 19.48
N ILE A 159 1.98 15.97 20.65
CA ILE A 159 3.07 15.97 21.64
C ILE A 159 4.29 15.16 21.13
N PRO A 160 5.52 15.47 21.57
CA PRO A 160 6.74 14.84 21.05
C PRO A 160 6.73 13.31 21.08
N SER A 161 6.22 12.70 22.15
CA SER A 161 6.13 11.23 22.27
C SER A 161 5.21 10.59 21.23
N ARG A 162 4.11 11.27 20.85
CA ARG A 162 3.21 10.81 19.78
C ARG A 162 3.84 11.04 18.40
N ARG A 163 4.52 12.17 18.19
CA ARG A 163 5.25 12.44 16.94
C ARG A 163 6.28 11.34 16.65
N ALA A 164 7.07 10.97 17.66
CA ALA A 164 8.07 9.90 17.51
C ALA A 164 7.44 8.57 17.08
N LYS A 165 6.31 8.18 17.67
CA LYS A 165 5.57 6.96 17.28
C LYS A 165 5.05 7.04 15.84
N LEU A 166 4.48 8.17 15.44
CA LEU A 166 4.00 8.36 14.06
C LEU A 166 5.16 8.31 13.06
N MET A 167 6.28 8.97 13.35
CA MET A 167 7.47 8.95 12.51
C MET A 167 8.07 7.54 12.39
N HIS A 168 7.99 6.71 13.44
CA HIS A 168 8.41 5.32 13.36
C HIS A 168 7.54 4.51 12.39
N ILE A 169 6.22 4.73 12.41
CA ILE A 169 5.31 4.10 11.43
C ILE A 169 5.62 4.58 10.01
N VAL A 170 5.86 5.89 9.82
CA VAL A 170 6.26 6.45 8.53
C VAL A 170 7.56 5.82 8.02
N LEU A 171 8.54 5.61 8.91
CA LEU A 171 9.79 4.94 8.56
C LEU A 171 9.56 3.50 8.12
N ILE A 172 8.71 2.74 8.83
CA ILE A 172 8.35 1.36 8.44
C ILE A 172 7.73 1.34 7.05
N ILE A 173 6.77 2.24 6.78
CA ILE A 173 6.15 2.36 5.45
C ILE A 173 7.19 2.70 4.39
N ALA A 174 8.07 3.67 4.66
CA ALA A 174 9.10 4.09 3.71
C ALA A 174 10.09 2.96 3.39
N VAL A 175 10.46 2.17 4.39
CA VAL A 175 11.28 0.97 4.19
C VAL A 175 10.52 -0.08 3.39
N GLY A 176 9.24 -0.32 3.68
CA GLY A 176 8.38 -1.23 2.92
C GLY A 176 8.30 -0.85 1.44
N ILE A 177 7.95 0.41 1.14
CA ILE A 177 7.92 0.95 -0.24
C ILE A 177 9.29 0.82 -0.90
N GLY A 178 10.37 1.16 -0.19
CA GLY A 178 11.73 1.02 -0.72
C GLY A 178 12.09 -0.42 -1.06
N THR A 179 11.66 -1.38 -0.24
CA THR A 179 11.84 -2.82 -0.50
C THR A 179 11.09 -3.24 -1.75
N ILE A 180 9.81 -2.88 -1.88
CA ILE A 180 8.98 -3.19 -3.06
C ILE A 180 9.66 -2.70 -4.33
N LEU A 181 9.98 -1.39 -4.39
CA LEU A 181 10.60 -0.78 -5.58
C LEU A 181 11.94 -1.44 -5.96
N VAL A 182 12.78 -1.76 -4.97
CA VAL A 182 14.08 -2.40 -5.24
C VAL A 182 13.89 -3.84 -5.73
N LEU A 183 12.92 -4.58 -5.18
CA LEU A 183 12.63 -5.94 -5.61
C LEU A 183 12.00 -5.97 -6.99
N GLU A 184 10.98 -5.15 -7.27
CA GLU A 184 10.39 -5.02 -8.61
C GLU A 184 11.43 -4.66 -9.67
N MET A 185 12.28 -3.65 -9.40
CA MET A 185 13.36 -3.28 -10.32
C MET A 185 14.37 -4.42 -10.51
N GLY A 186 14.66 -5.15 -9.44
CA GLY A 186 15.52 -6.33 -9.46
C GLY A 186 14.91 -7.47 -10.29
N GLU A 187 13.62 -7.75 -10.12
CA GLU A 187 12.88 -8.75 -10.88
C GLU A 187 12.80 -8.39 -12.36
N ALA A 188 12.47 -7.13 -12.69
CA ALA A 188 12.48 -6.63 -14.06
C ALA A 188 13.86 -6.82 -14.72
N TYR A 189 14.94 -6.51 -13.99
CA TYR A 189 16.30 -6.73 -14.47
C TYR A 189 16.62 -8.22 -14.69
N LEU A 190 16.31 -9.09 -13.71
CA LEU A 190 16.55 -10.54 -13.82
C LEU A 190 15.73 -11.16 -14.96
N TYR A 191 14.48 -10.75 -15.12
CA TYR A 191 13.60 -11.25 -16.16
C TYR A 191 14.06 -10.81 -17.56
N ASN A 192 14.38 -9.52 -17.74
CA ASN A 192 14.74 -8.99 -19.06
C ASN A 192 16.14 -9.40 -19.52
N ILE A 193 17.09 -9.63 -18.60
CA ILE A 193 18.47 -9.98 -18.95
C ILE A 193 18.72 -11.48 -18.85
N LEU A 194 18.30 -12.11 -17.75
CA LEU A 194 18.62 -13.51 -17.45
C LEU A 194 17.47 -14.47 -17.75
N ARG A 195 16.25 -13.97 -18.05
CA ARG A 195 15.04 -14.78 -18.24
C ARG A 195 14.70 -15.67 -17.04
N ILE A 196 15.03 -15.19 -15.83
CA ILE A 196 14.77 -15.87 -14.56
C ILE A 196 13.70 -15.09 -13.79
N ARG A 197 12.75 -15.80 -13.17
CA ARG A 197 11.86 -15.28 -12.12
C ARG A 197 12.26 -15.88 -10.78
N SER A 198 12.24 -15.09 -9.71
CA SER A 198 12.61 -15.54 -8.37
C SER A 198 11.40 -15.55 -7.44
N SER A 199 10.90 -16.76 -7.13
CA SER A 199 9.76 -16.94 -6.21
C SER A 199 9.97 -16.30 -4.83
N LEU A 200 11.23 -16.23 -4.38
CA LEU A 200 11.61 -15.64 -3.10
C LEU A 200 11.56 -14.12 -3.13
N MET A 201 11.97 -13.48 -4.24
CA MET A 201 11.91 -12.02 -4.35
C MET A 201 10.46 -11.56 -4.34
N THR A 202 9.61 -12.17 -5.17
CA THR A 202 8.17 -11.92 -5.19
C THR A 202 7.58 -12.13 -3.81
N MET A 203 7.89 -13.23 -3.10
CA MET A 203 7.37 -13.45 -1.74
C MET A 203 7.73 -12.33 -0.74
N VAL A 204 8.94 -11.79 -0.81
CA VAL A 204 9.38 -10.71 0.08
C VAL A 204 8.73 -9.39 -0.30
N GLU A 205 8.56 -9.14 -1.60
CA GLU A 205 7.86 -7.99 -2.15
C GLU A 205 6.41 -7.94 -1.69
N GLU A 206 5.66 -9.00 -1.94
CA GLU A 206 4.26 -9.19 -1.50
C GLU A 206 4.12 -9.04 0.02
N SER A 207 5.09 -9.56 0.78
CA SER A 207 5.12 -9.38 2.24
C SER A 207 5.34 -7.92 2.64
N ALA A 208 6.14 -7.17 1.89
CA ALA A 208 6.38 -5.75 2.11
C ALA A 208 5.15 -4.91 1.76
N GLU A 209 4.37 -5.29 0.74
CA GLU A 209 3.10 -4.66 0.40
C GLU A 209 2.10 -4.72 1.55
N LEU A 210 1.92 -5.91 2.13
CA LEU A 210 1.07 -6.11 3.30
C LEU A 210 1.52 -5.27 4.51
N VAL A 211 2.85 -5.08 4.69
CA VAL A 211 3.41 -4.17 5.71
C VAL A 211 3.05 -2.72 5.40
N VAL A 212 3.12 -2.30 4.14
CA VAL A 212 2.75 -0.95 3.70
C VAL A 212 1.27 -0.69 3.92
N ILE A 213 0.38 -1.62 3.53
CA ILE A 213 -1.07 -1.53 3.75
C ILE A 213 -1.39 -1.40 5.24
N CYS A 214 -0.87 -2.32 6.07
CA CYS A 214 -1.08 -2.27 7.52
C CYS A 214 -0.50 -1.01 8.16
N GLY A 215 0.72 -0.63 7.75
CA GLY A 215 1.40 0.57 8.23
C GLY A 215 0.63 1.84 7.89
N TYR A 216 0.18 1.97 6.65
CA TYR A 216 -0.62 3.09 6.19
C TYR A 216 -1.93 3.19 6.95
N PHE A 217 -2.68 2.08 7.08
CA PHE A 217 -3.93 2.07 7.84
C PHE A 217 -3.66 2.54 9.28
N LYS A 218 -2.61 2.02 9.91
CA LYS A 218 -2.25 2.38 11.28
C LYS A 218 -1.87 3.83 11.43
N LEU A 219 -1.11 4.38 10.48
CA LEU A 219 -0.72 5.78 10.43
C LEU A 219 -1.96 6.67 10.36
N MET A 220 -2.83 6.44 9.39
CA MET A 220 -4.05 7.23 9.20
C MET A 220 -4.99 7.12 10.41
N HIS A 221 -5.17 5.92 10.97
CA HIS A 221 -5.95 5.73 12.19
C HIS A 221 -5.37 6.48 13.39
N ALA A 222 -4.05 6.46 13.57
CA ALA A 222 -3.38 7.19 14.65
C ALA A 222 -3.48 8.72 14.46
N MET A 223 -3.40 9.20 13.22
CA MET A 223 -3.62 10.61 12.88
C MET A 223 -5.06 11.01 13.17
N TYR A 224 -6.05 10.23 12.73
CA TYR A 224 -7.47 10.43 13.03
C TYR A 224 -7.72 10.57 14.54
N ASN A 225 -7.23 9.63 15.36
CA ASN A 225 -7.40 9.67 16.81
C ASN A 225 -6.76 10.90 17.45
N GLY A 226 -5.62 11.34 16.92
CA GLY A 226 -4.99 12.59 17.35
C GLY A 226 -5.85 13.80 17.07
N MET A 227 -6.42 13.86 15.87
CA MET A 227 -7.23 14.97 15.39
C MET A 227 -8.61 15.02 16.07
N GLU A 228 -9.23 13.88 16.35
CA GLU A 228 -10.47 13.77 17.13
C GLU A 228 -10.26 14.28 18.56
N ALA A 229 -9.20 13.82 19.23
CA ALA A 229 -8.85 14.28 20.58
C ALA A 229 -8.56 15.79 20.63
N MET A 230 -7.93 16.31 19.57
CA MET A 230 -7.71 17.73 19.39
C MET A 230 -9.03 18.50 19.28
N ALA A 231 -9.97 18.03 18.46
CA ALA A 231 -11.26 18.67 18.21
C ALA A 231 -12.17 18.79 19.45
N GLY A 232 -11.77 18.25 20.61
CA GLY A 232 -12.56 18.29 21.84
C GLY A 232 -13.70 17.27 21.83
N VAL A 233 -13.69 16.33 20.89
CA VAL A 233 -14.61 15.20 20.85
C VAL A 233 -14.01 14.12 21.76
N PRO A 234 -14.65 13.76 22.89
CA PRO A 234 -14.10 12.73 23.79
C PRO A 234 -14.00 11.37 23.08
N ALA A 235 -12.84 10.73 23.26
CA ALA A 235 -12.42 9.47 22.62
C ALA A 235 -13.39 8.31 22.89
#